data_AF-A0A5C3M7P8-F1
#
_entry.id   AF-A0A5C3M7P8-F1
#
_cell.length_a   1.000
_cell.length_b   1.000
_cell.length_c   1.000
_cell.angle_alpha   90.00
_cell.angle_beta   90.00
_cell.angle_gamma   90.00
#
_symmetry.space_group_name_H-M   'P 1'
#
loop_
_entity.id
_entity.type
_entity.pdbx_description
1 polymer ?
#
loop_
_entity_poly.entity_id
_entity_poly.type
_entity_poly.pdbx_seq_one_letter_code
_entity_poly.pdbx_strand_id
1 'polypeptide(L)' 'LGGMGKTQIALKFAEEVSNQYAYIFWVDATNEDTILASLKGISSIPEAKNASVDETPEAVLYWITCLSKE' A
#
# COMPACT_ATOMS: atom_id res chain seq x y z
N LEU A 1 18.43 8.69 -15.39
CA LEU A 1 17.98 10.09 -15.20
C LEU A 1 17.06 10.16 -13.97
N GLY A 2 17.65 10.13 -12.77
CA GLY A 2 16.91 10.16 -11.52
C GLY A 2 16.71 11.59 -11.04
N GLY A 3 15.67 12.28 -11.52
CA GLY A 3 15.34 13.63 -11.06
C GLY A 3 14.96 13.67 -9.57
N MET A 4 15.52 14.63 -8.85
CA MET A 4 15.14 15.02 -7.49
C MET A 4 13.64 15.38 -7.46
N GLY A 5 12.89 14.94 -6.46
CA GLY A 5 11.51 15.41 -6.25
C GLY A 5 10.37 14.46 -6.63
N LYS A 6 10.61 13.35 -7.35
CA LYS A 6 9.53 12.43 -7.76
C LYS A 6 8.79 11.82 -6.57
N THR A 7 9.55 11.32 -5.58
CA THR A 7 9.01 10.78 -4.34
C THR A 7 8.24 11.87 -3.57
N GLN A 8 8.78 13.09 -3.52
CA GLN A 8 8.14 14.22 -2.86
C GLN A 8 6.81 14.61 -3.54
N ILE A 9 6.73 14.56 -4.86
CA ILE A 9 5.48 14.81 -5.60
C ILE A 9 4.46 13.72 -5.30
N ALA A 10 4.86 12.44 -5.28
CA ALA A 10 3.96 11.34 -4.95
C ALA A 10 3.43 11.43 -3.50
N LEU A 11 4.29 11.79 -2.54
CA LEU A 11 3.91 11.99 -1.15
C LEU A 11 2.94 13.17 -1.00
N LYS A 12 3.22 14.29 -1.65
CA LYS A 12 2.33 15.46 -1.64
C LYS A 12 0.96 15.14 -2.26
N PHE A 13 0.95 14.40 -3.37
CA PHE A 13 -0.30 13.94 -3.97
C PHE A 13 -1.10 13.06 -3.01
N ALA A 14 -0.47 12.08 -2.36
CA ALA A 14 -1.13 11.21 -1.38
C ALA A 14 -1.73 12.00 -0.20
N GLU A 15 -1.03 13.04 0.27
CA GLU A 15 -1.54 13.96 1.30
C GLU A 15 -2.77 14.74 0.82
N GLU A 16 -2.71 15.33 -0.37
CA GLU A 16 -3.79 16.14 -0.96
C GLU A 16 -5.09 15.34 -1.23
N VAL A 17 -4.96 14.04 -1.52
CA VAL A 17 -6.11 13.17 -1.82
C VAL A 17 -6.54 12.28 -0.64
N SER A 18 -5.90 12.43 0.52
CA SER A 18 -6.13 11.58 1.70
C SER A 18 -7.58 11.58 2.20
N ASN A 19 -8.35 12.64 1.92
CA ASN A 19 -9.77 12.73 2.25
C ASN A 19 -10.71 12.16 1.16
N GLN A 20 -10.19 11.79 -0.01
CA GLN A 20 -10.95 11.25 -1.14
C GLN A 20 -10.89 9.72 -1.21
N TYR A 21 -9.85 9.12 -0.64
CA TYR A 21 -9.64 7.67 -0.64
C TYR A 21 -9.61 7.14 0.79
N ALA A 22 -10.42 6.11 1.07
CA ALA A 22 -10.40 5.43 2.37
C ALA A 22 -9.05 4.74 2.65
N TYR A 23 -8.35 4.31 1.59
CA TYR A 23 -7.10 3.58 1.69
C TYR A 23 -6.09 4.10 0.66
N ILE A 24 -4.87 4.37 1.11
CA ILE A 24 -3.71 4.68 0.28
C ILE A 24 -2.56 3.79 0.76
N PHE A 25 -2.02 2.96 -0.12
CA PHE A 25 -0.93 2.04 0.19
C PHE A 25 0.36 2.47 -0.51
N TRP A 26 1.49 2.41 0.21
CA TRP A 26 2.81 2.69 -0.34
C TRP A 26 3.56 1.39 -0.59
N VAL A 27 4.09 1.21 -1.80
CA VAL A 27 4.85 0.02 -2.19
C VAL A 27 6.22 0.46 -2.72
N ASP A 28 7.29 -0.08 -2.13
CA ASP A 28 8.64 0.06 -2.66
C ASP A 28 8.87 -0.91 -3.82
N ALA A 29 8.81 -0.39 -5.04
CA ALA A 29 8.98 -1.14 -6.28
C ALA A 29 10.44 -1.20 -6.78
N THR A 30 11.43 -1.05 -5.90
CA THR A 30 12.86 -1.11 -6.26
C THR A 30 13.25 -2.46 -6.87
N ASN A 31 12.77 -3.58 -6.29
CA ASN A 31 12.94 -4.93 -6.81
C ASN A 31 11.82 -5.86 -6.26
N GLU A 32 11.85 -7.13 -6.63
CA GLU A 32 10.86 -8.12 -6.18
C GLU A 32 10.81 -8.24 -4.65
N ASP A 33 11.95 -8.35 -3.98
CA ASP A 33 12.02 -8.49 -2.53
C ASP A 33 11.41 -7.27 -1.82
N THR A 34 11.63 -6.05 -2.32
CA THR A 34 11.05 -4.83 -1.72
C THR A 34 9.53 -4.75 -1.93
N ILE A 35 9.03 -5.28 -3.06
CA ILE A 35 7.58 -5.38 -3.31
C ILE A 35 6.96 -6.36 -2.31
N LEU A 36 7.54 -7.55 -2.17
CA LEU A 36 7.04 -8.58 -1.25
C LEU A 36 7.07 -8.09 0.20
N ALA A 37 8.16 -7.44 0.61
CA ALA A 37 8.29 -6.84 1.94
C ALA A 37 7.26 -5.72 2.18
N SER A 38 6.98 -4.89 1.17
CA SER A 38 5.95 -3.85 1.26
C SER A 38 4.55 -4.45 1.42
N LEU A 39 4.20 -5.48 0.63
CA LEU A 39 2.91 -6.17 0.73
C LEU A 39 2.73 -6.83 2.09
N LYS A 40 3.76 -7.53 2.59
CA LYS A 40 3.77 -8.06 3.96
C LYS A 40 3.66 -6.95 5.02
N GLY A 41 4.22 -5.77 4.79
CA GLY A 41 4.02 -4.60 5.64
C GLY A 41 2.54 -4.17 5.72
N ILE A 42 1.81 -4.25 4.61
CA ILE A 42 0.37 -3.91 4.56
C ILE A 42 -0.46 -4.86 5.43
N SER A 43 -0.15 -6.16 5.50
CA SER A 43 -0.88 -7.08 6.40
C SER A 43 -0.73 -6.72 7.88
N SER A 44 0.25 -5.90 8.24
CA SER A 44 0.53 -5.51 9.62
C SER A 44 -0.28 -4.32 10.12
N ILE A 45 -1.05 -3.63 9.26
CA ILE A 45 -1.91 -2.51 9.65
C ILE A 45 -3.12 -2.98 10.46
N PRO A 46 -3.73 -2.14 11.31
CA PRO A 46 -4.84 -2.54 12.18
C PRO A 46 -6.02 -3.18 11.42
N GLU A 47 -6.42 -2.61 10.29
CA GLU A 47 -7.56 -3.05 9.49
C GLU A 47 -7.32 -4.43 8.88
N ALA A 48 -6.12 -4.67 8.34
CA ALA A 48 -5.74 -5.97 7.79
C ALA A 48 -5.62 -7.04 8.89
N LYS A 49 -5.06 -6.69 10.06
CA LYS A 49 -5.00 -7.57 11.23
C LYS A 49 -6.39 -7.94 11.74
N ASN A 50 -7.29 -6.97 11.83
CA ASN A 50 -8.68 -7.21 12.24
C ASN A 50 -9.41 -8.14 11.25
N ALA A 51 -9.09 -8.04 9.96
CA ALA A 51 -9.60 -8.93 8.92
C ALA A 51 -8.86 -10.29 8.85
N SER A 52 -7.91 -10.56 9.75
CA SER A 52 -7.10 -11.79 9.79
C SER A 52 -6.40 -12.10 8.46
N VAL A 53 -5.89 -11.05 7.80
CA VAL A 53 -5.17 -11.17 6.52
C VAL A 53 -3.83 -11.86 6.75
N ASP A 54 -3.56 -12.92 5.98
CA ASP A 54 -2.29 -13.63 5.99
C ASP A 54 -1.14 -12.73 5.44
N GLU A 55 0.10 -12.98 5.86
CA GLU A 55 1.27 -12.19 5.46
C GLU A 55 1.75 -12.48 4.03
N THR A 56 1.10 -13.39 3.31
CA THR A 56 1.37 -13.69 1.91
C THR A 56 0.94 -12.55 0.97
N PRO A 57 1.71 -12.26 -0.10
CA PRO A 57 1.36 -11.27 -1.11
C PRO A 57 -0.04 -11.46 -1.71
N GLU A 58 -0.42 -12.71 -1.97
CA GLU A 58 -1.70 -13.07 -2.60
C GLU A 58 -2.88 -12.73 -1.69
N ALA A 59 -2.76 -13.04 -0.39
CA ALA A 59 -3.79 -12.73 0.60
C ALA A 59 -3.95 -11.21 0.76
N VAL A 60 -2.84 -10.47 0.81
CA VAL A 60 -2.84 -9.00 0.90
C VAL A 60 -3.49 -8.39 -0.34
N LEU A 61 -3.10 -8.81 -1.53
CA LEU A 61 -3.69 -8.30 -2.78
C LEU A 61 -5.18 -8.62 -2.86
N TYR A 62 -5.58 -9.85 -2.52
CA TYR A 62 -6.99 -10.24 -2.47
C TYR A 62 -7.78 -9.38 -1.47
N TRP A 63 -7.23 -9.14 -0.28
CA TRP A 63 -7.84 -8.27 0.71
C TRP A 63 -8.03 -6.84 0.19
N ILE A 64 -7.02 -6.26 -0.47
CA ILE A 64 -7.14 -4.92 -1.11
C ILE A 64 -8.30 -4.89 -2.12
N THR A 65 -8.50 -5.95 -2.90
CA THR A 65 -9.66 -6.01 -3.82
C THR A 65 -11.00 -6.05 -3.08
N CYS A 66 -11.04 -6.61 -1.88
CA CYS A 66 -12.24 -6.69 -1.05
C CYS A 66 -12.60 -5.35 -0.38
N LEU A 67 -11.65 -4.40 -0.26
CA LEU A 67 -11.88 -3.07 0.32
C LEU A 67 -12.81 -2.18 -0.53
N SER A 68 -13.11 -2.59 -1.76
CA SER A 68 -13.87 -1.82 -2.75
C SER A 68 -15.38 -1.78 -2.53
N LYS A 69 -15.86 -1.87 -1.27
CA LYS A 69 -17.30 -1.92 -0.97
C LYS A 69 -17.69 -1.07 0.24
N GLU A 70 -18.16 0.15 -0.05
CA GLU A 70 -19.48 0.67 0.35
C GLU A 70 -20.07 1.49 -0.80
#